data_AF-A0A1V4MIQ1-F1
#
_entry.id   AF-A0A1V4MIQ1-F1
#
_cell.length_a   1.000
_cell.length_b   1.000
_cell.length_c   1.000
_cell.angle_alpha   90.00
_cell.angle_beta   90.00
_cell.angle_gamma   90.00
#
_symmetry.space_group_name_H-M   'P 1'
#
loop_
_entity.id
_entity.type
_entity.pdbx_description
1 polymer ?
#
loop_
_entity_poly.entity_id
_entity_poly.type
_entity_poly.pdbx_seq_one_letter_code
_entity_poly.pdbx_strand_id
1 'polypeptide(L)'
;MTLLSDYKKQQKLAWARVQPHLWFTPFSVLHTLDHVRSEYFADLSATVHLYFVNRGPLACVVHEDSLATIYIHQVLNHSDTPAEVASLICKHELLHIRIPPVVEGKTTIQHPPEFWEAEKAITPERTLAWLWIWHNLGWCLKRRPRLKRIDVLPNWRHLWSRPMLDLAGCRQLLPELSEETEEVVW
;
A
#
# COMPACT_ATOMS: atom_id res chain seq x y z
N MET A 1 3.41 -12.06 22.36
CA MET A 1 4.45 -11.38 21.56
C MET A 1 5.25 -10.54 22.55
N THR A 2 6.58 -10.65 22.61
CA THR A 2 7.39 -10.01 23.66
C THR A 2 7.94 -8.66 23.19
N LEU A 3 8.04 -7.66 24.08
CA LEU A 3 8.61 -6.33 23.80
C LEU A 3 9.95 -6.37 23.02
N LEU A 4 10.85 -7.29 23.39
CA LEU A 4 12.15 -7.46 22.71
C LEU A 4 12.02 -7.90 21.24
N SER A 5 10.98 -8.66 20.92
CA SER A 5 10.72 -9.16 19.55
C SER A 5 10.15 -8.07 18.64
N ASP A 6 9.42 -7.12 19.21
CA ASP A 6 8.85 -5.99 18.48
C ASP A 6 9.91 -4.90 18.26
N TYR A 7 10.79 -4.66 19.25
CA TYR A 7 11.95 -3.79 19.07
C TYR A 7 12.89 -4.26 17.94
N LYS A 8 13.25 -5.56 17.93
CA LYS A 8 14.10 -6.12 16.85
C LYS A 8 13.43 -6.03 15.47
N LYS A 9 12.10 -6.14 15.39
CA LYS A 9 11.36 -5.94 14.13
C LYS A 9 11.36 -4.48 13.69
N GLN A 10 11.11 -3.55 14.61
CA GLN A 10 11.14 -2.11 14.33
C GLN A 10 12.53 -1.67 13.86
N GLN A 11 13.60 -2.14 14.52
CA GLN A 11 14.97 -1.84 14.11
C GLN A 11 15.29 -2.39 12.71
N LYS A 12 14.90 -3.63 12.40
CA LYS A 12 15.06 -4.21 11.05
C LYS A 12 14.27 -3.45 9.99
N LEU A 13 13.09 -2.92 10.32
CA LEU A 13 12.29 -2.09 9.42
C LEU A 13 12.96 -0.72 9.20
N ALA A 14 13.44 -0.08 10.26
CA ALA A 14 14.19 1.16 10.16
C ALA A 14 15.43 1.00 9.26
N TRP A 15 16.14 -0.13 9.39
CA TRP A 15 17.29 -0.43 8.53
C TRP A 15 16.92 -0.73 7.08
N ALA A 16 15.76 -1.35 6.82
CA ALA A 16 15.29 -1.55 5.45
C ALA A 16 14.87 -0.22 4.80
N ARG A 17 14.37 0.74 5.59
CA ARG A 17 13.95 2.07 5.12
C ARG A 17 15.11 2.98 4.69
N VAL A 18 16.32 2.72 5.17
CA VAL A 18 17.53 3.50 4.79
C VAL A 18 18.24 2.96 3.53
N GLN A 19 17.73 1.89 2.91
CA GLN A 19 18.33 1.29 1.71
C GLN A 19 17.38 1.44 0.52
N PRO A 20 17.45 2.55 -0.24
CA PRO A 20 16.65 2.70 -1.44
C PRO A 20 17.04 1.63 -2.47
N HIS A 21 16.04 1.12 -3.16
CA HIS A 21 16.20 0.09 -4.17
C HIS A 21 16.01 0.66 -5.58
N LEU A 22 16.58 -0.02 -6.59
CA LEU A 22 16.39 0.32 -8.01
C LEU A 22 14.93 0.20 -8.43
N TRP A 23 14.56 0.89 -9.51
CA TRP A 23 13.21 0.98 -10.04
C TRP A 23 13.05 0.00 -11.21
N PHE A 24 12.04 -0.87 -11.15
CA PHE A 24 11.76 -1.87 -12.18
C PHE A 24 10.34 -1.79 -12.75
N THR A 25 9.49 -0.89 -12.24
CA THR A 25 8.17 -0.62 -12.81
C THR A 25 8.30 -0.01 -14.22
N PRO A 26 7.36 -0.28 -15.14
CA PRO A 26 7.40 0.25 -16.50
C PRO A 26 6.94 1.72 -16.58
N PHE A 27 6.61 2.32 -15.44
CA PHE A 27 6.18 3.71 -15.26
C PHE A 27 6.92 4.34 -14.08
N SER A 28 6.89 5.67 -13.99
CA SER A 28 7.48 6.41 -12.87
C SER A 28 6.50 6.51 -11.70
N VAL A 29 6.76 5.80 -10.59
CA VAL A 29 5.94 5.91 -9.36
C VAL A 29 6.03 7.33 -8.76
N LEU A 30 7.15 8.04 -8.95
CA LEU A 30 7.26 9.43 -8.52
C LEU A 30 6.31 10.33 -9.30
N HIS A 31 6.22 10.15 -10.63
CA HIS A 31 5.26 10.89 -11.43
C HIS A 31 3.81 10.53 -11.08
N THR A 32 3.53 9.26 -10.76
CA THR A 32 2.23 8.84 -10.23
C THR A 32 1.91 9.54 -8.91
N LEU A 33 2.87 9.62 -7.98
CA LEU A 33 2.71 10.33 -6.72
C LEU A 33 2.45 11.83 -6.94
N ASP A 34 3.23 12.48 -7.80
CA ASP A 34 3.07 13.90 -8.11
C ASP A 34 1.69 14.20 -8.69
N HIS A 35 1.23 13.36 -9.63
CA HIS A 35 -0.10 13.47 -10.23
C HIS A 35 -1.22 13.27 -9.19
N VAL A 36 -1.12 12.23 -8.36
CA VAL A 36 -2.08 11.98 -7.28
C VAL A 36 -2.13 13.16 -6.31
N ARG A 37 -0.96 13.72 -5.96
CA ARG A 37 -0.87 14.89 -5.09
C ARG A 37 -1.52 16.11 -5.72
N SER A 38 -1.21 16.43 -6.97
CA SER A 38 -1.79 17.61 -7.62
C SER A 38 -3.30 17.52 -7.78
N GLU A 39 -3.82 16.32 -8.08
CA GLU A 39 -5.24 16.14 -8.37
C GLU A 39 -6.09 16.03 -7.10
N TYR A 40 -5.63 15.24 -6.12
CA TYR A 40 -6.46 14.86 -4.97
C TYR A 40 -5.95 15.42 -3.65
N PHE A 41 -4.70 15.91 -3.58
CA PHE A 41 -4.04 16.31 -2.33
C PHE A 41 -3.26 17.63 -2.40
N ALA A 42 -3.75 18.59 -3.20
CA ALA A 42 -3.13 19.91 -3.35
C ALA A 42 -3.13 20.74 -2.05
N ASP A 43 -4.01 20.41 -1.11
CA ASP A 43 -4.10 20.96 0.25
C ASP A 43 -3.01 20.45 1.21
N LEU A 44 -2.34 19.33 0.90
CA LEU A 44 -1.32 18.79 1.79
C LEU A 44 -0.01 19.59 1.65
N SER A 45 0.35 20.32 2.71
CA SER A 45 1.59 21.09 2.79
C SER A 45 2.85 20.23 3.02
N ALA A 46 2.68 18.98 3.45
CA ALA A 46 3.79 18.08 3.72
C ALA A 46 4.58 17.77 2.44
N THR A 47 5.91 17.86 2.54
CA THR A 47 6.83 17.31 1.54
C THR A 47 6.75 15.79 1.62
N VAL A 48 6.46 15.12 0.51
CA VAL A 48 6.30 13.66 0.48
C VAL A 48 7.40 13.01 -0.33
N HIS A 49 8.13 12.09 0.30
CA HIS A 49 9.06 11.19 -0.37
C HIS A 49 8.45 9.81 -0.54
N LEU A 50 8.96 9.07 -1.53
CA LEU A 50 8.55 7.69 -1.78
C LEU A 50 9.78 6.82 -2.03
N TYR A 51 9.86 5.71 -1.31
CA TYR A 51 10.94 4.73 -1.44
C TYR A 51 10.38 3.32 -1.48
N PHE A 52 11.04 2.45 -2.24
CA PHE A 52 10.81 1.03 -2.10
C PHE A 52 11.66 0.42 -0.97
N VAL A 53 11.10 -0.55 -0.25
CA VAL A 53 11.74 -1.30 0.85
C VAL A 53 11.52 -2.81 0.72
N ASN A 54 12.41 -3.63 1.23
CA ASN A 54 12.33 -5.10 1.06
C ASN A 54 11.77 -5.89 2.27
N ARG A 55 11.25 -5.17 3.27
CA ARG A 55 10.68 -5.73 4.51
C ARG A 55 9.52 -4.87 5.00
N GLY A 56 8.49 -5.53 5.53
CA GLY A 56 7.43 -4.88 6.30
C GLY A 56 6.07 -4.95 5.61
N PRO A 57 5.22 -3.93 5.83
CA PRO A 57 3.91 -3.89 5.21
C PRO A 57 4.02 -3.70 3.69
N LEU A 58 2.92 -3.99 2.97
CA LEU A 58 2.81 -3.79 1.53
C LEU A 58 3.07 -2.32 1.15
N ALA A 59 2.54 -1.40 1.95
CA ALA A 59 2.90 0.00 1.97
C ALA A 59 2.69 0.57 3.39
N CYS A 60 3.33 1.70 3.67
CA CYS A 60 3.02 2.53 4.84
C CYS A 60 3.57 3.95 4.66
N VAL A 61 2.89 4.93 5.22
CA VAL A 61 3.41 6.28 5.43
C VAL A 61 3.99 6.44 6.83
N VAL A 62 5.08 7.20 6.92
CA VAL A 62 5.57 7.80 8.17
C VAL A 62 5.50 9.30 7.99
N HIS A 63 4.84 10.00 8.91
CA HIS A 63 4.61 11.44 8.83
C HIS A 63 5.07 12.11 10.13
N GLU A 64 5.97 13.08 9.99
CA GLU A 64 6.53 13.89 11.07
C GLU A 64 6.52 15.36 10.64
N ASP A 65 5.69 16.18 11.29
CA ASP A 65 5.50 17.60 11.04
C ASP A 65 5.19 17.96 9.58
N SER A 66 6.22 18.36 8.82
CA SER A 66 6.12 18.81 7.42
C SER A 66 6.71 17.80 6.43
N LEU A 67 7.16 16.65 6.92
CA LEU A 67 7.79 15.61 6.14
C LEU A 67 7.02 14.30 6.25
N ALA A 68 6.58 13.78 5.11
CA ALA A 68 6.03 12.44 5.02
C ALA A 68 6.89 11.57 4.10
N THR A 69 7.00 10.30 4.44
CA THR A 69 7.68 9.30 3.62
C THR A 69 6.80 8.08 3.45
N ILE A 70 6.44 7.81 2.20
CA ILE A 70 5.75 6.60 1.79
C ILE A 70 6.80 5.52 1.51
N TYR A 71 6.66 4.39 2.18
CA TYR A 71 7.45 3.20 1.91
C TYR A 71 6.58 2.16 1.23
N ILE A 72 6.95 1.76 0.01
CA ILE A 72 6.27 0.71 -0.74
C ILE A 72 7.13 -0.55 -0.70
N HIS A 73 6.53 -1.72 -0.49
CA HIS A 73 7.30 -2.95 -0.51
C HIS A 73 7.78 -3.28 -1.93
N GLN A 74 9.02 -3.78 -2.05
CA GLN A 74 9.69 -4.20 -3.29
C GLN A 74 8.92 -5.22 -4.13
N VAL A 75 7.91 -5.86 -3.55
CA VAL A 75 7.06 -6.81 -4.28
C VAL A 75 6.18 -6.09 -5.33
N LEU A 76 5.91 -4.80 -5.11
CA LEU A 76 5.20 -3.90 -6.05
C LEU A 76 6.16 -3.18 -7.02
N ASN A 77 7.47 -3.44 -6.91
CA ASN A 77 8.46 -2.93 -7.84
C ASN A 77 8.73 -3.98 -8.94
N HIS A 78 7.66 -4.51 -9.52
CA HIS A 78 7.70 -5.52 -10.58
C HIS A 78 7.41 -4.86 -11.93
N SER A 79 7.99 -5.37 -13.02
CA SER A 79 7.73 -4.87 -14.39
C SER A 79 6.26 -5.00 -14.80
N ASP A 80 5.55 -5.93 -14.17
CA ASP A 80 4.14 -6.20 -14.46
C ASP A 80 3.19 -5.47 -13.49
N THR A 81 3.72 -4.71 -12.52
CA THR A 81 2.87 -3.89 -11.66
C THR A 81 2.21 -2.80 -12.50
N PRO A 82 0.87 -2.66 -12.47
CA PRO A 82 0.15 -1.60 -13.16
C PRO A 82 0.29 -0.25 -12.45
N ALA A 83 0.16 0.84 -13.20
CA ALA A 83 0.19 2.19 -12.63
C ALA A 83 -0.98 2.45 -11.66
N GLU A 84 -2.12 1.80 -11.89
CA GLU A 84 -3.32 1.83 -11.07
C GLU A 84 -3.06 1.29 -9.66
N VAL A 85 -2.20 0.28 -9.53
CA VAL A 85 -1.80 -0.25 -8.21
C VAL A 85 -0.97 0.78 -7.46
N ALA A 86 -0.03 1.44 -8.12
CA ALA A 86 0.73 2.53 -7.51
C ALA A 86 -0.16 3.73 -7.15
N SER A 87 -1.10 4.10 -8.02
CA SER A 87 -2.07 5.18 -7.79
C SER A 87 -2.92 4.90 -6.54
N LEU A 88 -3.50 3.69 -6.44
CA LEU A 88 -4.24 3.24 -5.27
C LEU A 88 -3.39 3.33 -3.99
N ILE A 89 -2.17 2.81 -4.01
CA ILE A 89 -1.28 2.85 -2.84
C ILE A 89 -0.95 4.29 -2.45
N CYS A 90 -0.62 5.17 -3.42
CA CYS A 90 -0.34 6.57 -3.12
C CYS A 90 -1.55 7.27 -2.50
N LYS A 91 -2.76 7.07 -3.05
CA LYS A 91 -4.00 7.64 -2.51
C LYS A 91 -4.28 7.15 -1.09
N HIS A 92 -4.14 5.84 -0.84
CA HIS A 92 -4.31 5.26 0.51
C HIS A 92 -3.33 5.88 1.52
N GLU A 93 -2.05 5.93 1.18
CA GLU A 93 -1.01 6.41 2.09
C GLU A 93 -1.07 7.92 2.32
N LEU A 94 -1.51 8.71 1.35
CA LEU A 94 -1.76 10.14 1.51
C LEU A 94 -3.04 10.42 2.33
N LEU A 95 -4.06 9.56 2.23
CA LEU A 95 -5.25 9.69 3.08
C LEU A 95 -4.92 9.56 4.56
N HIS A 96 -3.92 8.76 4.95
CA HIS A 96 -3.45 8.70 6.35
C HIS A 96 -2.90 10.03 6.87
N ILE A 97 -2.43 10.91 5.97
CA ILE A 97 -1.98 12.26 6.33
C ILE A 97 -3.18 13.19 6.50
N ARG A 98 -4.15 13.14 5.58
CA ARG A 98 -5.34 14.01 5.60
C ARG A 98 -6.32 13.63 6.71
N ILE A 99 -6.56 12.33 6.88
CA ILE A 99 -7.54 11.75 7.79
C ILE A 99 -6.75 10.89 8.79
N PRO A 100 -6.27 11.49 9.88
CA PRO A 100 -5.44 10.78 10.84
C PRO A 100 -6.25 9.73 11.63
N PRO A 101 -5.57 8.73 12.22
CA PRO A 101 -6.22 7.78 13.11
C PRO A 101 -6.95 8.45 14.29
N VAL A 102 -8.13 7.93 14.64
CA VAL A 102 -8.93 8.39 15.79
C VAL A 102 -8.64 7.53 17.02
N VAL A 103 -8.49 8.15 18.18
CA VAL A 103 -8.30 7.44 19.46
C VAL A 103 -9.62 7.40 20.22
N GLU A 104 -10.16 6.20 20.40
CA GLU A 104 -11.37 5.94 21.18
C GLU A 104 -11.02 5.09 22.41
N GLY A 105 -10.87 5.76 23.55
CA GLY A 105 -10.46 5.13 24.81
C GLY A 105 -9.06 4.49 24.69
N LYS A 106 -8.99 3.15 24.69
CA LYS A 106 -7.74 2.38 24.56
C LYS A 106 -7.48 1.87 23.14
N THR A 107 -8.35 2.19 22.19
CA THR A 107 -8.30 1.69 20.82
C THR A 107 -7.92 2.83 19.88
N THR A 108 -7.00 2.56 18.95
CA THR A 108 -6.72 3.47 17.84
C THR A 108 -7.35 2.91 16.57
N ILE A 109 -8.30 3.65 16.01
CA ILE A 109 -8.95 3.35 14.74
C ILE A 109 -8.10 3.97 13.64
N GLN A 110 -7.31 3.13 12.95
CA GLN A 110 -6.41 3.57 11.88
C GLN A 110 -7.15 4.13 10.67
N HIS A 111 -8.35 3.60 10.40
CA HIS A 111 -9.16 3.96 9.25
C HIS A 111 -10.61 4.23 9.71
N PRO A 112 -10.93 5.45 10.18
CA PRO A 112 -12.30 5.82 10.55
C PRO A 112 -13.24 5.74 9.33
N PRO A 113 -14.58 5.71 9.51
CA PRO A 113 -15.52 5.64 8.38
C PRO A 113 -15.28 6.68 7.29
N GLU A 114 -14.98 7.93 7.68
CA GLU A 114 -14.63 9.02 6.75
C GLU A 114 -13.39 8.75 5.89
N PHE A 115 -12.44 7.93 6.37
CA PHE A 115 -11.31 7.46 5.56
C PHE A 115 -11.79 6.60 4.41
N TRP A 116 -12.67 5.63 4.69
CA TRP A 116 -13.15 4.69 3.67
C TRP A 116 -14.02 5.37 2.62
N GLU A 117 -14.87 6.30 3.04
CA GLU A 117 -15.68 7.10 2.12
C GLU A 117 -14.79 7.98 1.23
N ALA A 118 -13.78 8.63 1.80
CA ALA A 118 -12.83 9.43 1.04
C ALA A 118 -12.01 8.58 0.06
N GLU A 119 -11.53 7.40 0.48
CA GLU A 119 -10.79 6.48 -0.40
C GLU A 119 -11.67 6.02 -1.56
N LYS A 120 -12.88 5.53 -1.27
CA LYS A 120 -13.84 5.09 -2.28
C LYS A 120 -14.13 6.18 -3.31
N ALA A 121 -14.25 7.44 -2.88
CA ALA A 121 -14.51 8.57 -3.76
C ALA A 121 -13.37 8.87 -4.74
N ILE A 122 -12.11 8.64 -4.35
CA ILE A 122 -10.93 9.00 -5.16
C ILE A 122 -10.24 7.82 -5.83
N THR A 123 -10.65 6.57 -5.55
CA THR A 123 -10.05 5.36 -6.12
C THR A 123 -11.01 4.58 -7.02
N PRO A 124 -11.39 5.09 -8.21
CA PRO A 124 -12.18 4.31 -9.17
C PRO A 124 -11.48 3.02 -9.60
N GLU A 125 -10.14 2.96 -9.52
CA GLU A 125 -9.32 1.80 -9.84
C GLU A 125 -9.31 0.72 -8.74
N ARG A 126 -9.89 0.99 -7.56
CA ARG A 126 -9.78 0.17 -6.34
C ARG A 126 -9.97 -1.32 -6.60
N THR A 127 -11.10 -1.69 -7.18
CA THR A 127 -11.49 -3.10 -7.33
C THR A 127 -10.48 -3.87 -8.17
N LEU A 128 -10.06 -3.32 -9.31
CA LEU A 128 -9.10 -3.98 -10.19
C LEU A 128 -7.69 -4.01 -9.61
N ALA A 129 -7.25 -2.92 -8.99
CA ALA A 129 -5.94 -2.87 -8.37
C ALA A 129 -5.83 -3.88 -7.22
N TRP A 130 -6.86 -4.01 -6.39
CA TRP A 130 -6.88 -5.02 -5.32
C TRP A 130 -6.99 -6.44 -5.84
N LEU A 131 -7.79 -6.67 -6.87
CA LEU A 131 -7.85 -7.97 -7.52
C LEU A 131 -6.49 -8.38 -8.07
N TRP A 132 -5.78 -7.45 -8.72
CA TRP A 132 -4.41 -7.66 -9.19
C TRP A 132 -3.47 -8.00 -8.04
N ILE A 133 -3.50 -7.23 -6.94
CA ILE A 133 -2.65 -7.46 -5.76
C ILE A 133 -2.91 -8.86 -5.18
N TRP A 134 -4.18 -9.24 -4.95
CA TRP A 134 -4.50 -10.51 -4.32
C TRP A 134 -4.24 -11.70 -5.24
N HIS A 135 -4.56 -11.59 -6.52
CA HIS A 135 -4.34 -12.65 -7.49
C HIS A 135 -2.83 -12.93 -7.67
N ASN A 136 -2.04 -11.88 -7.88
CA ASN A 136 -0.62 -12.04 -8.19
C ASN A 136 0.24 -12.25 -6.94
N LEU A 137 -0.09 -11.59 -5.83
CA LEU A 137 0.78 -11.52 -4.65
C LEU A 137 0.21 -12.27 -3.44
N GLY A 138 -1.04 -12.73 -3.46
CA GLY A 138 -1.75 -13.26 -2.29
C GLY A 138 -0.97 -14.33 -1.51
N TRP A 139 -0.21 -15.18 -2.20
CA TRP A 139 0.63 -16.21 -1.58
C TRP A 139 1.78 -15.67 -0.71
N CYS A 140 2.23 -14.43 -0.92
CA CYS A 140 3.20 -13.76 -0.06
C CYS A 140 2.60 -12.62 0.77
N LEU A 141 1.27 -12.46 0.80
CA LEU A 141 0.61 -11.44 1.63
C LEU A 141 0.02 -12.06 2.89
N LYS A 142 0.12 -11.32 4.00
CA LYS A 142 -0.49 -11.69 5.27
C LYS A 142 -1.27 -10.53 5.85
N ARG A 143 -2.59 -10.67 5.87
CA ARG A 143 -3.47 -9.73 6.57
C ARG A 143 -3.18 -9.74 8.07
N ARG A 144 -3.12 -8.55 8.66
CA ARG A 144 -2.96 -8.34 10.10
C ARG A 144 -4.12 -7.48 10.61
N PRO A 145 -5.34 -8.03 10.79
CA PRO A 145 -6.51 -7.23 11.17
C PRO A 145 -6.31 -6.39 12.43
N ARG A 146 -5.59 -6.94 13.43
CA ARG A 146 -5.25 -6.21 14.67
C ARG A 146 -4.27 -5.06 14.48
N LEU A 147 -3.45 -5.10 13.42
CA LEU A 147 -2.51 -4.05 13.07
C LEU A 147 -2.98 -3.20 11.88
N LYS A 148 -4.21 -3.46 11.38
CA LYS A 148 -4.83 -2.80 10.23
C LYS A 148 -3.88 -2.60 9.05
N ARG A 149 -3.14 -3.66 8.70
CA ARG A 149 -2.17 -3.65 7.60
C ARG A 149 -2.01 -5.03 6.95
N ILE A 150 -1.34 -5.05 5.80
CA ILE A 150 -0.92 -6.27 5.11
C ILE A 150 0.60 -6.35 5.20
N ASP A 151 1.14 -7.40 5.81
CA ASP A 151 2.57 -7.69 5.80
C ASP A 151 2.94 -8.48 4.54
N VAL A 152 4.12 -8.21 3.96
CA VAL A 152 4.70 -9.05 2.91
C VAL A 152 5.63 -10.09 3.53
N LEU A 153 5.40 -11.35 3.20
CA LEU A 153 6.15 -12.50 3.71
C LEU A 153 7.44 -12.72 2.91
N PRO A 154 8.52 -13.26 3.53
CA PRO A 154 9.84 -13.38 2.88
C PRO A 154 9.88 -14.18 1.57
N ASN A 155 8.87 -15.03 1.31
CA ASN A 155 8.72 -15.84 0.10
C ASN A 155 8.34 -15.00 -1.14
N TRP A 156 8.08 -13.69 -0.99
CA TRP A 156 7.79 -12.79 -2.11
C TRP A 156 8.85 -12.83 -3.22
N ARG A 157 10.12 -13.10 -2.89
CA ARG A 157 11.22 -13.17 -3.86
C ARG A 157 11.01 -14.24 -4.94
N HIS A 158 10.26 -15.30 -4.65
CA HIS A 158 9.93 -16.34 -5.62
C HIS A 158 8.93 -15.88 -6.68
N LEU A 159 8.27 -14.73 -6.47
CA LEU A 159 7.34 -14.15 -7.44
C LEU A 159 8.06 -13.32 -8.49
N TRP A 160 9.27 -12.84 -8.22
CA TRP A 160 9.96 -11.86 -9.08
C TRP A 160 10.40 -12.41 -10.44
N SER A 161 10.40 -13.73 -10.60
CA SER A 161 10.70 -14.39 -11.88
C SER A 161 9.45 -14.91 -12.59
N ARG A 162 8.26 -14.61 -12.07
CA ARG A 162 7.00 -15.13 -12.59
C ARG A 162 6.24 -14.00 -13.30
N PRO A 163 5.67 -14.25 -14.50
CA PRO A 163 4.75 -13.29 -15.09
C PRO A 163 3.52 -13.12 -14.20
N MET A 164 3.06 -11.89 -14.07
CA MET A 164 1.84 -11.55 -13.35
C MET A 164 0.69 -11.35 -14.33
N LEU A 165 -0.53 -11.70 -13.91
CA LEU A 165 -1.75 -11.38 -14.66
C LEU A 165 -1.88 -9.87 -14.77
N ASP A 166 -2.18 -9.34 -15.96
CA ASP A 166 -2.42 -7.91 -16.16
C ASP A 166 -3.84 -7.50 -15.74
N LEU A 167 -4.15 -6.20 -15.82
CA LEU A 167 -5.49 -5.70 -15.45
C LEU A 167 -6.60 -6.18 -16.40
N ALA A 168 -6.28 -6.48 -17.66
CA ALA A 168 -7.26 -7.01 -18.61
C ALA A 168 -7.66 -8.43 -18.23
N GLY A 169 -6.68 -9.27 -17.85
CA GLY A 169 -6.88 -10.58 -17.28
C GLY A 169 -7.63 -10.52 -15.95
N CYS A 170 -7.25 -9.62 -15.03
CA CYS A 170 -8.00 -9.43 -13.78
C CYS A 170 -9.47 -9.06 -14.04
N ARG A 171 -9.75 -8.19 -15.02
CA ARG A 171 -11.11 -7.79 -15.37
C ARG A 171 -11.97 -8.99 -15.81
N GLN A 172 -11.38 -9.99 -16.45
CA GLN A 172 -12.10 -11.20 -16.85
C GLN A 172 -12.51 -12.07 -15.66
N LEU A 173 -11.87 -11.90 -14.50
CA LEU A 173 -12.21 -12.62 -13.26
C LEU A 173 -13.32 -11.93 -12.44
N LEU A 174 -13.69 -10.68 -12.76
CA LEU A 174 -14.72 -9.93 -12.02
C LEU A 174 -16.10 -10.62 -11.99
N PRO A 175 -16.60 -11.25 -13.07
CA PRO A 175 -17.88 -11.95 -13.03
C PRO A 175 -17.92 -13.15 -12.07
N GLU A 176 -16.75 -13.64 -11.63
CA GLU A 176 -16.62 -14.76 -10.69
C GLU A 176 -16.59 -14.32 -9.22
N LEU A 177 -16.57 -13.01 -8.96
CA LEU A 177 -16.53 -12.41 -7.63
C LEU A 177 -17.97 -11.97 -7.25
N SER A 178 -18.58 -12.64 -6.26
CA SER A 178 -19.88 -12.24 -5.70
C SER A 178 -19.77 -10.86 -5.01
N GLU A 179 -20.89 -10.13 -4.91
CA GLU A 179 -20.98 -8.82 -4.20
C GLU A 179 -20.40 -8.87 -2.77
N GLU A 180 -20.30 -10.04 -2.14
CA GLU A 180 -19.68 -10.25 -0.83
C GLU A 180 -18.15 -10.00 -0.80
N THR A 181 -17.48 -9.90 -1.95
CA THR A 181 -16.03 -9.66 -2.01
C THR A 181 -15.63 -8.17 -1.97
N GLU A 182 -16.58 -7.24 -2.04
CA GLU A 182 -16.28 -5.81 -1.89
C GLU A 182 -15.83 -5.45 -0.46
N GLU A 183 -16.28 -6.20 0.56
CA GLU A 183 -15.83 -6.03 1.95
C GLU A 183 -14.40 -6.56 2.20
N VAL A 184 -13.82 -7.30 1.25
CA VAL A 184 -12.57 -8.04 1.47
C VAL A 184 -11.34 -7.19 1.16
N VAL A 185 -11.53 -5.89 0.93
CA VAL A 185 -10.47 -4.93 0.61
C VAL A 185 -10.22 -4.02 1.81
N TRP A 186 -9.40 -4.56 2.73
CA TRP A 186 -8.91 -4.05 4.04
C TRP A 186 -9.69 -4.46 5.30
#